data_AF-A0A1G9ZJ94-F1
#
_entry.id   AF-A0A1G9ZJ94-F1
#
_cell.length_a   1.000
_cell.length_b   1.000
_cell.length_c   1.000
_cell.angle_alpha   90.00
_cell.angle_beta   90.00
_cell.angle_gamma   90.00
#
_symmetry.space_group_name_H-M   'P 1'
#
loop_
_entity.id
_entity.type
_entity.pdbx_description
1 polymer ?
#
loop_
_entity_poly.entity_id
_entity_poly.type
_entity_poly.pdbx_seq_one_letter_code
_entity_poly.pdbx_strand_id
1 'polypeptide(L)'
;MKRIISIITFCLIFFLPSLSLSFAYHHSMPQQSIHTFLERIDGDWYDYAGNLAMTVENDSINGCPVTAAFDFAGGYPESGTIRITEAAGNRDIYIYAFGQGYHTYIVLNKTLPLRKTPHARYVESVAGLHLGMTPSEVCKLYGKPTQISPYLLAVSDRSRYMYQHRGVSIDFDDNAIAVNITLYKQGPSHFDSTGYTCANSLADYHDTYGLTRMPSVPIGSYTSSGAYGIGQGEYLYFDTYPESITLSLYGY
;
A
#
# COMPACT_ATOMS: atom_id res chain seq x y z
N MET A 1 36.47 -76.86 -33.61
CA MET A 1 37.04 -76.33 -32.34
C MET A 1 35.91 -75.67 -31.58
N LYS A 2 35.46 -76.19 -30.43
CA LYS A 2 35.58 -75.55 -29.08
C LYS A 2 35.43 -74.00 -29.17
N ARG A 3 34.54 -73.27 -28.48
CA ARG A 3 33.83 -73.45 -27.19
C ARG A 3 33.14 -72.08 -26.84
N ILE A 4 32.11 -72.09 -25.98
CA ILE A 4 31.73 -71.07 -24.94
C ILE A 4 31.02 -69.77 -25.45
N ILE A 5 29.72 -69.50 -25.18
CA ILE A 5 28.94 -69.15 -23.93
C ILE A 5 28.99 -67.65 -23.54
N SER A 6 27.83 -67.16 -23.06
CA SER A 6 27.48 -65.90 -22.34
C SER A 6 26.98 -64.75 -23.21
N ILE A 7 25.68 -64.48 -23.32
CA ILE A 7 24.76 -63.92 -22.31
C ILE A 7 25.40 -62.74 -21.57
N ILE A 8 25.13 -61.52 -22.05
CA ILE A 8 25.22 -60.31 -21.25
C ILE A 8 23.85 -59.62 -21.33
N THR A 9 23.13 -59.80 -20.23
CA THR A 9 21.93 -59.09 -19.81
C THR A 9 22.19 -57.58 -19.83
N PHE A 10 21.49 -56.84 -20.69
CA PHE A 10 21.47 -55.38 -20.61
C PHE A 10 20.27 -54.96 -19.75
N CYS A 11 20.54 -54.66 -18.47
CA CYS A 11 19.59 -54.03 -17.57
C CYS A 11 19.19 -52.66 -18.12
N LEU A 12 17.98 -52.55 -18.67
CA LEU A 12 17.30 -51.28 -18.86
C LEU A 12 16.84 -50.76 -17.50
N ILE A 13 17.71 -50.02 -16.82
CA ILE A 13 17.32 -49.16 -15.70
C ILE A 13 16.62 -47.96 -16.34
N PHE A 14 15.28 -48.00 -16.37
CA PHE A 14 14.47 -46.81 -16.62
C PHE A 14 14.65 -45.86 -15.43
N PHE A 15 15.57 -44.90 -15.59
CA PHE A 15 15.67 -43.73 -14.75
C PHE A 15 14.41 -42.89 -15.01
N LEU A 16 13.38 -43.05 -14.19
CA LEU A 16 12.27 -42.10 -14.09
C LEU A 16 12.85 -40.81 -13.45
N PRO A 17 12.91 -39.67 -14.15
CA PRO A 17 13.12 -38.42 -13.45
C PRO A 17 11.88 -38.19 -12.59
N SER A 18 12.07 -38.18 -11.27
CA SER A 18 11.07 -37.75 -10.31
C SER A 18 10.67 -36.31 -10.63
N LEU A 19 9.58 -36.16 -11.37
CA LEU A 19 8.89 -34.90 -11.56
C LEU A 19 8.32 -34.50 -10.19
N SER A 20 9.14 -33.86 -9.38
CA SER A 20 8.69 -33.21 -8.16
C SER A 20 7.90 -31.99 -8.59
N LEU A 21 6.59 -32.18 -8.81
CA LEU A 21 5.63 -31.09 -8.78
C LEU A 21 5.77 -30.44 -7.41
N SER A 22 6.47 -29.32 -7.37
CA SER A 22 6.48 -28.43 -6.22
C SER A 22 5.07 -27.83 -6.18
N PHE A 23 4.16 -28.47 -5.46
CA PHE A 23 2.92 -27.80 -5.10
C PHE A 23 3.32 -26.64 -4.17
N ALA A 24 3.12 -25.41 -4.63
CA ALA A 24 3.17 -24.26 -3.74
C ALA A 24 2.15 -24.52 -2.64
N TYR A 25 2.63 -24.68 -1.40
CA TYR A 25 1.77 -24.81 -0.23
C TYR A 25 1.17 -23.42 0.04
N HIS A 26 -0.02 -23.18 -0.50
CA HIS A 26 -0.83 -22.05 -0.09
C HIS A 26 -1.28 -22.26 1.36
N HIS A 27 -0.98 -21.32 2.24
CA HIS A 27 -1.41 -21.43 3.63
C HIS A 27 -2.87 -20.98 3.71
N SER A 28 -3.81 -21.92 3.84
CA SER A 28 -5.24 -21.59 3.89
C SER A 28 -5.61 -21.00 5.25
N MET A 29 -6.38 -19.92 5.25
CA MET A 29 -6.97 -19.39 6.47
C MET A 29 -8.14 -20.27 6.96
N PRO A 30 -8.31 -20.42 8.29
CA PRO A 30 -9.53 -20.98 8.86
C PRO A 30 -10.75 -20.13 8.52
N GLN A 31 -11.93 -20.75 8.34
CA GLN A 31 -13.17 -20.05 7.97
C GLN A 31 -13.51 -18.89 8.90
N GLN A 32 -13.32 -19.05 10.21
CA GLN A 32 -13.57 -17.99 11.19
C GLN A 32 -12.67 -16.78 10.96
N SER A 33 -11.41 -16.99 10.60
CA SER A 33 -10.47 -15.89 10.30
C SER A 33 -10.88 -15.16 9.01
N ILE A 34 -11.42 -15.88 8.02
CA ILE A 34 -11.97 -15.28 6.80
C ILE A 34 -13.14 -14.37 7.15
N HIS A 35 -14.09 -14.88 7.94
CA HIS A 35 -15.24 -14.10 8.39
C HIS A 35 -14.82 -12.81 9.11
N THR A 36 -13.91 -12.90 10.08
CA THR A 36 -13.40 -11.73 10.81
C THR A 36 -12.67 -10.73 9.91
N PHE A 37 -11.98 -11.20 8.87
CA PHE A 37 -11.39 -10.31 7.86
C PHE A 37 -12.48 -9.57 7.08
N LEU A 38 -13.49 -10.29 6.58
CA LEU A 38 -14.59 -9.72 5.80
C LEU A 38 -15.42 -8.72 6.63
N GLU A 39 -15.73 -9.02 7.89
CA GLU A 39 -16.40 -8.10 8.82
C GLU A 39 -15.65 -6.77 8.96
N ARG A 40 -14.31 -6.82 9.01
CA ARG A 40 -13.47 -5.61 9.12
C ARG A 40 -13.47 -4.78 7.84
N ILE A 41 -13.67 -5.40 6.68
CA ILE A 41 -13.74 -4.70 5.40
C ILE A 41 -15.17 -4.51 4.87
N ASP A 42 -16.19 -4.86 5.66
CA ASP A 42 -17.61 -4.81 5.30
C ASP A 42 -18.07 -3.44 4.78
N GLY A 43 -18.95 -3.46 3.78
CA GLY A 43 -19.57 -2.30 3.17
C GLY A 43 -19.04 -1.96 1.76
N ASP A 44 -19.39 -0.76 1.31
CA ASP A 44 -19.09 -0.28 -0.03
C ASP A 44 -17.68 0.31 -0.17
N TRP A 45 -17.10 0.07 -1.35
CA TRP A 45 -15.77 0.51 -1.73
C TRP A 45 -15.80 1.12 -3.13
N TYR A 46 -15.25 2.33 -3.22
CA TYR A 46 -15.33 3.18 -4.39
C TYR A 46 -13.95 3.34 -5.02
N ASP A 47 -13.91 3.38 -6.35
CA ASP A 47 -12.73 3.78 -7.09
C ASP A 47 -12.45 5.29 -6.94
N TYR A 48 -11.35 5.77 -7.52
CA TYR A 48 -10.99 7.19 -7.45
C TYR A 48 -11.90 8.12 -8.23
N ALA A 49 -12.61 7.60 -9.23
CA ALA A 49 -13.64 8.35 -9.94
C ALA A 49 -14.95 8.44 -9.13
N GLY A 50 -15.04 7.74 -8.00
CA GLY A 50 -16.20 7.72 -7.11
C GLY A 50 -17.27 6.72 -7.53
N ASN A 51 -16.94 5.78 -8.44
CA ASN A 51 -17.85 4.70 -8.79
C ASN A 51 -17.75 3.58 -7.76
N LEU A 52 -18.89 2.98 -7.43
CA LEU A 52 -18.92 1.75 -6.63
C LEU A 52 -18.21 0.63 -7.40
N ALA A 53 -17.13 0.10 -6.83
CA ALA A 53 -16.30 -0.92 -7.46
C ALA A 53 -16.40 -2.28 -6.75
N MET A 54 -16.66 -2.24 -5.45
CA MET A 54 -16.78 -3.45 -4.64
C MET A 54 -17.73 -3.22 -3.46
N THR A 55 -18.60 -4.18 -3.19
CA THR A 55 -19.38 -4.28 -1.96
C THR A 55 -18.98 -5.57 -1.26
N VAL A 56 -18.57 -5.47 -0.01
CA VAL A 56 -18.40 -6.62 0.88
C VAL A 56 -19.63 -6.66 1.77
N GLU A 57 -20.31 -7.80 1.80
CA GLU A 57 -21.48 -7.99 2.66
C GLU A 57 -21.50 -9.43 3.16
N ASN A 58 -21.47 -9.59 4.47
CA ASN A 58 -21.34 -10.91 5.12
C ASN A 58 -20.12 -11.67 4.56
N ASP A 59 -20.30 -12.95 4.20
CA ASP A 59 -19.26 -13.79 3.59
C ASP A 59 -19.23 -13.68 2.05
N SER A 60 -19.55 -12.51 1.50
CA SER A 60 -19.62 -12.30 0.04
C SER A 60 -18.94 -11.02 -0.43
N ILE A 61 -18.45 -11.05 -1.66
CA ILE A 61 -17.92 -9.89 -2.38
C ILE A 61 -18.71 -9.74 -3.67
N ASN A 62 -19.34 -8.58 -3.88
CA ASN A 62 -20.23 -8.30 -5.02
C ASN A 62 -21.32 -9.39 -5.18
N GLY A 63 -21.85 -9.91 -4.06
CA GLY A 63 -22.83 -10.98 -4.02
C GLY A 63 -22.28 -12.38 -4.34
N CYS A 64 -20.98 -12.51 -4.63
CA CYS A 64 -20.33 -13.80 -4.87
C CYS A 64 -19.78 -14.36 -3.54
N PRO A 65 -20.10 -15.61 -3.16
CA PRO A 65 -19.61 -16.20 -1.91
C PRO A 65 -18.08 -16.29 -1.88
N VAL A 66 -17.50 -15.91 -0.75
CA VAL A 66 -16.09 -16.16 -0.43
C VAL A 66 -15.95 -17.58 0.11
N THR A 67 -15.18 -18.42 -0.58
CA THR A 67 -15.09 -19.86 -0.27
C THR A 67 -13.73 -20.30 0.27
N ALA A 68 -12.69 -19.47 0.10
CA ALA A 68 -11.38 -19.71 0.69
C ALA A 68 -10.56 -18.43 0.75
N ALA A 69 -9.52 -18.43 1.58
CA ALA A 69 -8.48 -17.42 1.59
C ALA A 69 -7.12 -18.05 1.84
N PHE A 70 -6.07 -17.48 1.23
CA PHE A 70 -4.74 -18.04 1.18
C PHE A 70 -3.68 -16.96 1.38
N ASP A 71 -2.55 -17.35 1.97
CA ASP A 71 -1.32 -16.55 2.07
C ASP A 71 -1.53 -15.19 2.71
N PHE A 72 -2.42 -15.13 3.70
CA PHE A 72 -2.60 -13.93 4.48
C PHE A 72 -1.39 -13.68 5.38
N ALA A 73 -0.73 -12.54 5.19
CA ALA A 73 0.29 -12.06 6.11
C ALA A 73 -0.38 -11.67 7.44
N GLY A 74 0.06 -12.25 8.55
CA GLY A 74 -0.55 -11.99 9.86
C GLY A 74 -0.31 -10.56 10.34
N GLY A 75 -1.38 -9.82 10.63
CA GLY A 75 -1.33 -8.46 11.18
C GLY A 75 -2.06 -7.43 10.32
N TYR A 76 -2.06 -6.17 10.76
CA TYR A 76 -2.53 -5.02 9.98
C TYR A 76 -1.33 -4.11 9.68
N PRO A 77 -1.05 -3.76 8.41
CA PRO A 77 -1.84 -4.03 7.20
C PRO A 77 -1.95 -5.52 6.88
N GLU A 78 -3.10 -5.92 6.34
CA GLU A 78 -3.45 -7.32 6.09
C GLU A 78 -3.50 -7.56 4.58
N SER A 79 -2.83 -8.61 4.11
CA SER A 79 -2.72 -8.89 2.67
C SER A 79 -2.77 -10.37 2.38
N GLY A 80 -3.51 -10.77 1.36
CA GLY A 80 -3.55 -12.16 0.91
C GLY A 80 -4.49 -12.34 -0.27
N THR A 81 -4.79 -13.60 -0.61
CA THR A 81 -5.66 -13.94 -1.74
C THR A 81 -6.98 -14.50 -1.25
N ILE A 82 -8.09 -13.94 -1.71
CA ILE A 82 -9.44 -14.46 -1.46
C ILE A 82 -9.97 -15.13 -2.71
N ARG A 83 -10.58 -16.30 -2.54
CA ARG A 83 -11.32 -17.00 -3.58
C ARG A 83 -12.80 -16.72 -3.43
N ILE A 84 -13.39 -16.21 -4.51
CA ILE A 84 -14.84 -16.12 -4.67
C ILE A 84 -15.35 -17.17 -5.66
N THR A 85 -16.60 -17.58 -5.50
CA THR A 85 -17.27 -18.47 -6.45
C THR A 85 -18.27 -17.67 -7.28
N GLU A 86 -17.94 -17.47 -8.55
CA GLU A 86 -18.79 -16.83 -9.55
C GLU A 86 -19.53 -17.89 -10.38
N ALA A 87 -20.55 -17.48 -11.15
CA ALA A 87 -21.29 -18.40 -12.02
C ALA A 87 -20.39 -19.10 -13.07
N ALA A 88 -19.31 -18.43 -13.49
CA ALA A 88 -18.33 -18.96 -14.44
C ALA A 88 -17.27 -19.87 -13.79
N GLY A 89 -17.23 -19.95 -12.46
CA GLY A 89 -16.24 -20.71 -11.69
C GLY A 89 -15.58 -19.88 -10.60
N ASN A 90 -14.52 -20.42 -10.03
CA ASN A 90 -13.79 -19.75 -8.96
C ASN A 90 -12.84 -18.68 -9.49
N ARG A 91 -12.78 -17.54 -8.80
CA ARG A 91 -11.84 -16.45 -9.09
C ARG A 91 -11.08 -16.07 -7.83
N ASP A 92 -9.78 -15.90 -7.99
CA ASP A 92 -8.88 -15.46 -6.93
C ASP A 92 -8.61 -13.96 -7.06
N ILE A 93 -8.64 -13.25 -5.94
CA ILE A 93 -8.45 -11.80 -5.85
C ILE A 93 -7.41 -11.54 -4.76
N TYR A 94 -6.29 -10.92 -5.13
CA TYR A 94 -5.36 -10.41 -4.14
C TYR A 94 -5.94 -9.15 -3.51
N ILE A 95 -5.92 -9.08 -2.18
CA ILE A 95 -6.40 -7.94 -1.39
C ILE A 95 -5.28 -7.46 -0.49
N TYR A 96 -5.06 -6.15 -0.46
CA TYR A 96 -4.24 -5.45 0.53
C TYR A 96 -5.12 -4.42 1.25
N ALA A 97 -5.45 -4.67 2.52
CA ALA A 97 -6.28 -3.79 3.34
C ALA A 97 -5.41 -3.06 4.37
N PHE A 98 -5.48 -1.73 4.39
CA PHE A 98 -4.63 -0.90 5.27
C PHE A 98 -5.21 0.49 5.55
N GLY A 99 -4.56 1.18 6.48
CA GLY A 99 -4.88 2.56 6.86
C GLY A 99 -5.99 2.72 7.89
N GLN A 100 -6.47 3.94 8.08
CA GLN A 100 -7.43 4.26 9.15
C GLN A 100 -8.13 5.58 8.84
N GLY A 101 -9.27 5.83 9.48
CA GLY A 101 -10.01 7.09 9.32
C GLY A 101 -10.43 7.33 7.87
N TYR A 102 -10.09 8.50 7.32
CA TYR A 102 -10.38 8.82 5.91
C TYR A 102 -9.53 8.01 4.93
N HIS A 103 -8.44 7.44 5.41
CA HIS A 103 -7.45 6.72 4.62
C HIS A 103 -7.51 5.22 4.82
N THR A 104 -8.71 4.68 5.05
CA THR A 104 -8.96 3.25 4.99
C THR A 104 -9.07 2.81 3.53
N TYR A 105 -8.14 1.98 3.08
CA TYR A 105 -7.99 1.55 1.70
C TYR A 105 -8.01 0.03 1.55
N ILE A 106 -8.47 -0.40 0.37
CA ILE A 106 -8.22 -1.74 -0.17
C ILE A 106 -7.54 -1.61 -1.51
N VAL A 107 -6.50 -2.39 -1.76
CA VAL A 107 -5.92 -2.55 -3.10
C VAL A 107 -6.21 -3.93 -3.62
N LEU A 108 -6.98 -3.99 -4.70
CA LEU A 108 -7.26 -5.22 -5.42
C LEU A 108 -6.17 -5.46 -6.46
N ASN A 109 -5.62 -6.68 -6.47
CA ASN A 109 -4.62 -7.13 -7.44
C ASN A 109 -3.45 -6.15 -7.62
N LYS A 110 -3.05 -5.47 -6.53
CA LYS A 110 -1.97 -4.47 -6.50
C LYS A 110 -2.12 -3.31 -7.48
N THR A 111 -3.32 -3.10 -8.05
CA THR A 111 -3.51 -2.19 -9.19
C THR A 111 -4.73 -1.31 -9.07
N LEU A 112 -5.75 -1.75 -8.32
CA LEU A 112 -6.98 -1.01 -8.14
C LEU A 112 -7.14 -0.65 -6.66
N PRO A 113 -6.73 0.55 -6.25
CA PRO A 113 -6.98 1.01 -4.92
C PRO A 113 -8.40 1.56 -4.80
N LEU A 114 -9.02 1.29 -3.66
CA LEU A 114 -10.40 1.57 -3.33
C LEU A 114 -10.48 2.25 -1.98
N ARG A 115 -11.48 3.10 -1.81
CA ARG A 115 -11.73 3.86 -0.58
C ARG A 115 -13.16 3.66 -0.09
N LYS A 116 -13.40 3.89 1.21
CA LYS A 116 -14.72 3.76 1.83
C LYS A 116 -15.76 4.81 1.40
N THR A 117 -15.34 5.88 0.74
CA THR A 117 -16.24 6.98 0.36
C THR A 117 -16.09 7.34 -1.12
N PRO A 118 -17.15 7.79 -1.80
CA PRO A 118 -17.08 8.16 -3.22
C PRO A 118 -16.09 9.28 -3.52
N HIS A 119 -15.86 10.17 -2.56
CA HIS A 119 -14.98 11.33 -2.69
C HIS A 119 -13.84 11.26 -1.67
N ALA A 120 -12.62 11.59 -2.09
CA ALA A 120 -11.49 11.68 -1.18
C ALA A 120 -11.77 12.69 -0.06
N ARG A 121 -11.33 12.34 1.15
CA ARG A 121 -11.35 13.21 2.32
C ARG A 121 -9.95 13.22 2.91
N TYR A 122 -9.55 14.37 3.43
CA TYR A 122 -8.24 14.58 4.01
C TYR A 122 -8.34 15.70 5.05
N VAL A 123 -7.43 15.70 6.02
CA VAL A 123 -7.22 16.83 6.92
C VAL A 123 -6.37 17.87 6.18
N GLU A 124 -5.30 17.42 5.53
CA GLU A 124 -4.45 18.25 4.69
C GLU A 124 -4.20 17.68 3.30
N SER A 125 -3.99 18.61 2.37
CA SER A 125 -3.55 18.33 1.00
C SER A 125 -2.53 19.39 0.57
N VAL A 126 -1.90 19.22 -0.59
CA VAL A 126 -0.89 20.14 -1.11
C VAL A 126 -1.18 20.47 -2.57
N ALA A 127 -1.79 21.63 -2.80
CA ALA A 127 -2.25 22.09 -4.11
C ALA A 127 -3.00 21.00 -4.90
N GLY A 128 -3.92 20.32 -4.20
CA GLY A 128 -4.74 19.23 -4.73
C GLY A 128 -4.09 17.84 -4.72
N LEU A 129 -2.80 17.71 -4.37
CA LEU A 129 -2.23 16.41 -4.04
C LEU A 129 -2.72 15.97 -2.67
N HIS A 130 -3.15 14.72 -2.57
CA HIS A 130 -3.54 14.14 -1.29
C HIS A 130 -2.99 12.72 -1.16
N LEU A 131 -2.88 12.26 0.08
CA LEU A 131 -2.54 10.88 0.37
C LEU A 131 -3.58 9.95 -0.27
N GLY A 132 -3.14 8.79 -0.72
CA GLY A 132 -3.99 7.85 -1.42
C GLY A 132 -3.94 7.94 -2.94
N MET A 133 -3.43 9.01 -3.56
CA MET A 133 -3.44 9.10 -5.04
C MET A 133 -2.56 8.03 -5.72
N THR A 134 -2.95 7.58 -6.90
CA THR A 134 -2.10 6.77 -7.78
C THR A 134 -1.10 7.64 -8.55
N PRO A 135 0.01 7.08 -9.06
CA PRO A 135 0.93 7.79 -9.95
C PRO A 135 0.23 8.41 -11.16
N SER A 136 -0.80 7.74 -11.69
CA SER A 136 -1.56 8.22 -12.84
C SER A 136 -2.34 9.49 -12.54
N GLU A 137 -2.95 9.58 -11.36
CA GLU A 137 -3.70 10.76 -10.90
C GLU A 137 -2.76 11.92 -10.60
N VAL A 138 -1.63 11.63 -9.93
CA VAL A 138 -0.58 12.63 -9.69
C VAL A 138 -0.05 13.18 -11.01
N CYS A 139 0.21 12.33 -12.00
CA CYS A 139 0.64 12.78 -13.33
C CYS A 139 -0.44 13.56 -14.08
N LYS A 140 -1.72 13.22 -13.90
CA LYS A 140 -2.83 13.97 -14.48
C LYS A 140 -2.93 15.38 -13.89
N LEU A 141 -2.65 15.52 -12.60
CA LEU A 141 -2.70 16.81 -11.90
C LEU A 141 -1.45 17.67 -12.17
N TYR A 142 -0.26 17.09 -12.02
CA TYR A 142 1.02 17.84 -12.02
C TYR A 142 1.86 17.65 -13.29
N GLY A 143 1.44 16.79 -14.20
CA GLY A 143 2.27 16.37 -15.33
C GLY A 143 3.36 15.39 -14.90
N LYS A 144 4.36 15.20 -15.77
CA LYS A 144 5.48 14.29 -15.50
C LYS A 144 6.37 14.83 -14.37
N PRO A 145 6.83 13.99 -13.44
CA PRO A 145 7.79 14.40 -12.43
C PRO A 145 9.12 14.82 -13.08
N THR A 146 9.81 15.77 -12.46
CA THR A 146 11.16 16.18 -12.85
C THR A 146 12.16 15.05 -12.69
N GLN A 147 11.97 14.22 -11.66
CA GLN A 147 12.79 13.04 -11.40
C GLN A 147 11.95 11.95 -10.75
N ILE A 148 12.24 10.70 -11.10
CA ILE A 148 11.74 9.52 -10.40
C ILE A 148 12.95 8.84 -9.76
N SER A 149 12.90 8.64 -8.45
CA SER A 149 13.90 7.84 -7.73
C SER A 149 13.25 6.53 -7.29
N PRO A 150 13.78 5.35 -7.70
CA PRO A 150 13.39 4.11 -7.05
C PRO A 150 13.88 4.13 -5.59
N TYR A 151 13.16 3.45 -4.70
CA TYR A 151 13.69 3.20 -3.37
C TYR A 151 14.81 2.15 -3.46
N LEU A 152 15.93 2.34 -2.76
CA LEU A 152 17.19 1.60 -2.97
C LEU A 152 17.17 0.10 -2.58
N LEU A 153 15.99 -0.49 -2.37
CA LEU A 153 15.84 -1.91 -2.08
C LEU A 153 15.37 -2.62 -3.36
N ALA A 154 16.21 -3.51 -3.91
CA ALA A 154 16.01 -4.18 -5.19
C ALA A 154 14.74 -5.09 -5.29
N VAL A 155 13.96 -5.16 -4.22
CA VAL A 155 12.73 -5.96 -4.08
C VAL A 155 11.48 -5.11 -3.89
N SER A 156 11.60 -3.78 -3.90
CA SER A 156 10.49 -2.87 -3.64
C SER A 156 10.10 -2.11 -4.91
N ASP A 157 8.80 -2.04 -5.17
CA ASP A 157 8.22 -1.25 -6.25
C ASP A 157 7.98 0.21 -5.82
N ARG A 158 8.46 0.58 -4.63
CA ARG A 158 8.39 1.95 -4.11
C ARG A 158 9.13 2.91 -5.01
N SER A 159 8.50 4.05 -5.22
CA SER A 159 9.07 5.12 -6.03
C SER A 159 8.79 6.47 -5.41
N ARG A 160 9.68 7.42 -5.70
CA ARG A 160 9.60 8.80 -5.26
C ARG A 160 9.55 9.71 -6.47
N TYR A 161 8.46 10.46 -6.60
CA TYR A 161 8.25 11.43 -7.68
C TYR A 161 8.63 12.82 -7.18
N MET A 162 9.53 13.48 -7.88
CA MET A 162 10.03 14.81 -7.56
C MET A 162 9.45 15.85 -8.49
N TYR A 163 8.85 16.90 -7.94
CA TYR A 163 8.39 18.08 -8.67
C TYR A 163 9.18 19.29 -8.17
N GLN A 164 10.43 19.42 -8.61
CA GLN A 164 11.39 20.39 -8.06
C GLN A 164 10.91 21.84 -8.15
N HIS A 165 10.30 22.24 -9.27
CA HIS A 165 9.75 23.59 -9.44
C HIS A 165 8.56 23.90 -8.51
N ARG A 166 7.90 22.86 -7.98
CA ARG A 166 6.84 22.99 -6.98
C ARG A 166 7.37 22.80 -5.56
N GLY A 167 8.62 22.38 -5.40
CA GLY A 167 9.24 21.98 -4.14
C GLY A 167 8.40 20.95 -3.39
N VAL A 168 7.93 19.92 -4.09
CA VAL A 168 7.19 18.81 -3.51
C VAL A 168 7.74 17.48 -4.01
N SER A 169 7.74 16.48 -3.15
CA SER A 169 7.86 15.08 -3.55
C SER A 169 6.74 14.21 -3.04
N ILE A 170 6.48 13.13 -3.75
CA ILE A 170 5.48 12.12 -3.39
C ILE A 170 6.16 10.76 -3.36
N ASP A 171 5.99 10.03 -2.26
CA ASP A 171 6.41 8.63 -2.17
C ASP A 171 5.23 7.71 -2.39
N PHE A 172 5.42 6.73 -3.25
CA PHE A 172 4.48 5.66 -3.52
C PHE A 172 4.95 4.37 -2.84
N ASP A 173 4.02 3.64 -2.22
CA ASP A 173 4.29 2.32 -1.67
C ASP A 173 4.38 1.24 -2.76
N ASP A 174 4.56 -0.02 -2.34
CA ASP A 174 4.63 -1.19 -3.24
C ASP A 174 3.29 -1.47 -3.97
N ASN A 175 2.20 -0.79 -3.59
CA ASN A 175 0.89 -0.87 -4.22
C ASN A 175 0.57 0.36 -5.07
N ALA A 176 1.57 1.18 -5.36
CA ALA A 176 1.46 2.40 -6.15
C ALA A 176 0.44 3.40 -5.57
N ILE A 177 0.41 3.57 -4.25
CA ILE A 177 -0.39 4.60 -3.58
C ILE A 177 0.52 5.65 -2.96
N ALA A 178 0.17 6.93 -3.10
CA ALA A 178 0.86 8.03 -2.45
C ALA A 178 0.69 7.92 -0.92
N VAL A 179 1.79 7.58 -0.25
CA VAL A 179 1.83 7.38 1.21
C VAL A 179 2.55 8.50 1.94
N ASN A 180 3.40 9.27 1.25
CA ASN A 180 4.00 10.49 1.75
C ASN A 180 3.90 11.62 0.73
N ILE A 181 3.65 12.84 1.20
CA ILE A 181 3.81 14.09 0.45
C ILE A 181 4.74 15.00 1.27
N THR A 182 5.90 15.34 0.71
CA THR A 182 6.91 16.18 1.37
C THR A 182 6.94 17.55 0.73
N LEU A 183 6.80 18.59 1.53
CA LEU A 183 6.98 19.99 1.14
C LEU A 183 8.41 20.40 1.47
N TYR A 184 9.10 21.02 0.51
CA TYR A 184 10.45 21.55 0.70
C TYR A 184 10.41 23.05 0.91
N LYS A 185 11.23 23.56 1.83
CA LYS A 185 11.33 24.97 2.20
C LYS A 185 11.52 25.94 1.05
N GLN A 186 12.29 25.53 0.04
CA GLN A 186 12.60 26.36 -1.14
C GLN A 186 11.45 26.39 -2.17
N GLY A 187 10.41 25.57 -1.97
CA GLY A 187 9.26 25.47 -2.85
C GLY A 187 8.14 26.46 -2.53
N PRO A 188 7.28 26.77 -3.51
CA PRO A 188 6.08 27.60 -3.29
C PRO A 188 4.90 26.85 -2.66
N SER A 189 4.99 25.53 -2.50
CA SER A 189 3.85 24.71 -2.04
C SER A 189 3.59 24.89 -0.55
N HIS A 190 2.32 24.76 -0.18
CA HIS A 190 1.80 24.87 1.18
C HIS A 190 0.69 23.85 1.38
N PHE A 191 0.37 23.61 2.64
CA PHE A 191 -0.79 22.85 3.05
C PHE A 191 -2.08 23.61 2.70
N ASP A 192 -3.04 22.94 2.06
CA ASP A 192 -4.24 23.59 1.49
C ASP A 192 -5.22 24.07 2.58
N SER A 193 -5.38 23.33 3.68
CA SER A 193 -6.33 23.69 4.73
C SER A 193 -5.80 24.83 5.61
N THR A 194 -4.53 24.77 6.00
CA THR A 194 -3.91 25.74 6.93
C THR A 194 -3.11 26.84 6.24
N GLY A 195 -2.70 26.65 4.99
CA GLY A 195 -1.72 27.52 4.32
C GLY A 195 -0.29 27.35 4.83
N TYR A 196 -0.02 26.35 5.68
CA TYR A 196 1.26 26.25 6.38
C TYR A 196 2.38 25.74 5.47
N THR A 197 3.58 26.22 5.77
CA THR A 197 4.83 25.89 5.07
C THR A 197 5.93 25.59 6.08
N CYS A 198 7.12 25.25 5.58
CA CYS A 198 8.31 25.12 6.40
C CYS A 198 8.75 26.42 7.12
N ALA A 199 8.16 27.58 6.79
CA ALA A 199 8.43 28.84 7.47
C ALA A 199 7.62 29.02 8.76
N ASN A 200 6.51 28.28 8.94
CA ASN A 200 5.73 28.30 10.17
C ASN A 200 6.50 27.64 11.31
N SER A 201 6.30 28.12 12.54
CA SER A 201 6.98 27.59 13.71
C SER A 201 6.40 26.26 14.14
N LEU A 202 7.19 25.43 14.83
CA LEU A 202 6.70 24.18 15.41
C LEU A 202 5.56 24.38 16.42
N ALA A 203 5.52 25.55 17.08
CA ALA A 203 4.42 25.94 17.96
C ALA A 203 3.12 26.19 17.18
N ASP A 204 3.18 26.83 16.01
CA ASP A 204 2.01 27.03 15.14
C ASP A 204 1.39 25.68 14.75
N TYR A 205 2.24 24.70 14.39
CA TYR A 205 1.81 23.33 14.08
C TYR A 205 1.20 22.65 15.30
N HIS A 206 1.84 22.75 16.47
CA HIS A 206 1.33 22.18 17.71
C HIS A 206 -0.08 22.69 18.02
N ASP A 207 -0.28 23.99 18.01
CA ASP A 207 -1.53 24.62 18.42
C ASP A 207 -2.65 24.42 17.40
N THR A 208 -2.33 24.50 16.10
CA THR A 208 -3.33 24.37 15.03
C THR A 208 -3.86 22.95 14.89
N TYR A 209 -2.99 21.95 14.99
CA TYR A 209 -3.40 20.54 14.86
C TYR A 209 -3.72 19.88 16.19
N GLY A 210 -3.54 20.58 17.33
CA GLY A 210 -3.75 20.02 18.66
C GLY A 210 -2.83 18.84 18.96
N LEU A 211 -1.55 18.96 18.58
CA LEU A 211 -0.58 17.88 18.72
C LEU A 211 -0.37 17.51 20.19
N THR A 212 -0.22 16.22 20.49
CA THR A 212 -0.08 15.73 21.88
C THR A 212 1.24 16.09 22.54
N ARG A 213 2.23 16.51 21.75
CA ARG A 213 3.53 17.00 22.20
C ARG A 213 4.08 17.99 21.19
N MET A 214 4.94 18.89 21.66
CA MET A 214 5.66 19.83 20.80
C MET A 214 6.49 19.06 19.76
N PRO A 215 6.40 19.40 18.46
CA PRO A 215 7.29 18.85 17.47
C PRO A 215 8.76 19.11 17.78
N SER A 216 9.61 18.16 17.42
CA SER A 216 11.05 18.24 17.59
C SER A 216 11.78 17.81 16.32
N VAL A 217 12.99 18.32 16.15
CA VAL A 217 13.91 17.87 15.10
C VAL A 217 14.92 16.93 15.74
N PRO A 218 15.12 15.72 15.20
CA PRO A 218 15.94 14.71 15.84
C PRO A 218 17.43 15.04 15.64
N ILE A 219 18.27 14.71 16.63
CA ILE A 219 19.72 15.01 16.61
C ILE A 219 20.48 13.75 16.17
N GLY A 220 21.14 13.83 15.01
CA GLY A 220 22.01 12.79 14.49
C GLY A 220 21.41 12.03 13.30
N SER A 221 22.27 11.44 12.49
CA SER A 221 21.86 10.68 11.30
C SER A 221 21.01 9.47 11.71
N TYR A 222 19.95 9.19 10.94
CA TYR A 222 19.04 8.03 11.13
C TYR A 222 18.16 8.06 12.38
N THR A 223 17.91 9.25 12.94
CA THR A 223 16.98 9.43 14.05
C THR A 223 15.69 10.07 13.54
N SER A 224 14.54 9.64 14.07
CA SER A 224 13.22 10.22 13.77
C SER A 224 12.62 10.77 15.06
N SER A 225 11.92 11.90 14.97
CA SER A 225 11.14 12.46 16.07
C SER A 225 9.76 11.80 16.22
N GLY A 226 9.48 10.80 15.40
CA GLY A 226 8.23 10.05 15.34
C GLY A 226 7.12 10.84 14.65
N ALA A 227 6.01 10.13 14.39
CA ALA A 227 4.84 10.70 13.76
C ALA A 227 4.06 11.65 14.70
N TYR A 228 3.48 12.70 14.14
CA TYR A 228 2.55 13.62 14.81
C TYR A 228 1.18 13.50 14.16
N GLY A 229 0.25 12.79 14.81
CA GLY A 229 -1.10 12.60 14.26
C GLY A 229 -1.87 13.91 14.20
N ILE A 230 -2.40 14.24 13.02
CA ILE A 230 -3.25 15.42 12.79
C ILE A 230 -4.73 15.08 12.62
N GLY A 231 -5.06 13.79 12.79
CA GLY A 231 -6.42 13.27 12.75
C GLY A 231 -6.70 12.44 11.51
N GLN A 232 -7.75 11.60 11.60
CA GLN A 232 -8.29 10.82 10.47
C GLN A 232 -7.28 9.93 9.72
N GLY A 233 -6.20 9.53 10.39
CA GLY A 233 -5.16 8.68 9.81
C GLY A 233 -4.04 9.43 9.11
N GLU A 234 -3.98 10.74 9.22
CA GLU A 234 -2.89 11.57 8.72
C GLU A 234 -1.89 11.93 9.82
N TYR A 235 -0.63 12.01 9.42
CA TYR A 235 0.49 12.33 10.29
C TYR A 235 1.42 13.35 9.63
N LEU A 236 2.03 14.20 10.46
CA LEU A 236 3.15 15.06 10.06
C LEU A 236 4.46 14.51 10.63
N TYR A 237 5.53 14.62 9.84
CA TYR A 237 6.90 14.37 10.26
C TYR A 237 7.75 15.62 10.07
N PHE A 238 8.57 15.91 11.08
CA PHE A 238 9.44 17.10 11.16
C PHE A 238 10.93 16.74 11.17
N ASP A 239 11.29 15.52 10.74
CA ASP A 239 12.63 14.94 10.87
C ASP A 239 13.73 15.77 10.19
N THR A 240 13.37 16.58 9.20
CA THR A 240 14.31 17.46 8.50
C THR A 240 13.88 18.93 8.55
N TYR A 241 12.97 19.29 9.46
CA TYR A 241 12.55 20.67 9.65
C TYR A 241 13.76 21.55 10.04
N PRO A 242 13.87 22.79 9.54
CA PRO A 242 12.91 23.50 8.68
C PRO A 242 13.09 23.26 7.19
N GLU A 243 13.93 22.32 6.75
CA GLU A 243 14.20 22.13 5.31
C GLU A 243 13.08 21.38 4.58
N SER A 244 12.37 20.49 5.27
CA SER A 244 11.13 19.91 4.76
C SER A 244 10.17 19.45 5.87
N ILE A 245 8.90 19.27 5.49
CA ILE A 245 7.84 18.69 6.32
C ILE A 245 7.12 17.64 5.47
N THR A 246 6.82 16.48 6.07
CA THR A 246 6.16 15.37 5.37
C THR A 246 4.79 15.10 5.96
N LEU A 247 3.76 15.12 5.11
CA LEU A 247 2.44 14.55 5.36
C LEU A 247 2.46 13.06 5.01
N SER A 248 1.95 12.20 5.88
CA SER A 248 2.09 10.75 5.76
C SER A 248 0.84 9.98 6.21
N LEU A 249 0.65 8.79 5.64
CA LEU A 249 -0.29 7.77 6.12
C LEU A 249 0.27 6.94 7.28
N TYR A 250 1.58 7.01 7.51
CA TYR A 250 2.26 6.16 8.48
C TYR A 250 2.43 6.87 9.82
N GLY A 251 2.04 6.18 10.89
CA GLY A 251 2.07 6.70 12.26
C GLY A 251 3.09 6.03 13.17
N TYR A 252 4.19 5.52 12.61
CA TYR A 252 5.19 4.72 13.34
C TYR A 252 5.85 5.46 14.51
#